data_AF-A0A922M0T9-F1
#
_entry.id   AF-A0A922M0T9-F1
#
_cell.length_a   1.000
_cell.length_b   1.000
_cell.length_c   1.000
_cell.angle_alpha   90.00
_cell.angle_beta   90.00
_cell.angle_gamma   90.00
#
_symmetry.space_group_name_H-M   'P 1'
#
loop_
_entity.id
_entity.type
_entity.pdbx_description
1 polymer ?
#
loop_
_entity_poly.entity_id
_entity_poly.type
_entity_poly.pdbx_seq_one_letter_code
_entity_poly.pdbx_strand_id
1 'polypeptide(L)'
;MNGHSNGDMNGAGDIITQNQQRGWWTIGLINSRYRYLTAETFGFKINANGTSLKKKQIWTLEPASGNANDSMIYLRSHLDKYLAVDSFGNVTCESEEKEPGSKFHIRSCPFALMITRPDNSWKRG
;
A
#
# COMPACT_ATOMS: atom_id res chain seq x y z
N MET A 1 -31.95 -12.90 39.52
CA MET A 1 -31.83 -11.48 39.14
C MET A 1 -30.54 -11.31 38.36
N ASN A 2 -30.65 -10.55 37.27
CA ASN A 2 -29.75 -10.48 36.12
C ASN A 2 -28.37 -9.89 36.39
N GLY A 3 -27.44 -10.17 35.48
CA GLY A 3 -26.22 -9.38 35.34
C GLY A 3 -25.27 -9.79 34.21
N HIS A 4 -25.75 -10.32 33.06
CA HIS A 4 -24.91 -10.45 31.87
C HIS A 4 -24.61 -9.04 31.31
N SER A 5 -23.35 -8.63 31.36
CA SER A 5 -22.88 -7.40 30.70
C SER A 5 -22.29 -7.78 29.34
N ASN A 6 -23.09 -7.58 28.29
CA ASN A 6 -22.66 -7.64 26.89
C ASN A 6 -21.74 -6.44 26.63
N GLY A 7 -20.46 -6.68 26.39
CA GLY A 7 -19.53 -5.70 25.84
C GLY A 7 -19.47 -5.83 24.33
N ASP A 8 -20.53 -5.38 23.64
CA ASP A 8 -20.53 -5.23 22.18
C ASP A 8 -19.57 -4.09 21.79
N MET A 9 -18.27 -4.39 21.69
CA MET A 9 -17.29 -3.45 21.14
C MET A 9 -17.40 -3.41 19.61
N ASN A 10 -18.42 -2.70 19.13
CA ASN A 10 -18.48 -2.18 17.77
C ASN A 10 -17.39 -1.09 17.59
N GLY A 11 -16.17 -1.52 17.28
CA GLY A 11 -15.01 -0.66 17.03
C GLY A 11 -14.62 -0.61 15.55
N ALA A 12 -15.56 -0.69 14.62
CA ALA A 12 -15.27 -0.49 13.20
C ALA A 12 -15.23 1.01 12.87
N GLY A 13 -14.24 1.73 13.43
CA GLY A 13 -13.86 3.03 12.91
C GLY A 13 -13.48 2.87 11.44
N ASP A 14 -13.94 3.78 10.58
CA ASP A 14 -13.62 3.81 9.17
C ASP A 14 -12.08 3.84 8.95
N ILE A 15 -11.62 3.13 7.91
CA ILE A 15 -10.20 2.83 7.64
C ILE A 15 -9.28 4.07 7.70
N ILE A 16 -9.83 5.22 7.33
CA ILE A 16 -9.14 6.52 7.35
C ILE A 16 -8.76 6.90 8.78
N THR A 17 -9.70 6.80 9.71
CA THR A 17 -9.51 7.14 11.12
C THR A 17 -8.51 6.21 11.81
N GLN A 18 -8.56 4.91 11.51
CA GLN A 18 -7.61 3.93 12.06
C GLN A 18 -6.19 4.15 11.54
N ASN A 19 -6.04 4.43 10.24
CA ASN A 19 -4.72 4.66 9.64
C ASN A 19 -4.05 5.90 10.24
N GLN A 20 -4.80 6.97 10.47
CA GLN A 20 -4.28 8.22 11.01
C GLN A 20 -3.65 8.04 12.40
N GLN A 21 -4.25 7.21 13.26
CA GLN A 21 -3.71 6.92 14.60
C GLN A 21 -2.42 6.09 14.56
N ARG A 22 -2.21 5.32 13.50
CA ARG A 22 -1.01 4.48 13.30
C ARG A 22 0.12 5.18 12.55
N GLY A 23 -0.08 6.44 12.14
CA GLY A 23 0.85 7.15 11.26
C GLY A 23 0.86 6.59 9.82
N TRP A 24 -0.21 5.91 9.42
CA TRP A 24 -0.39 5.39 8.07
C TRP A 24 -1.17 6.39 7.24
N TRP A 25 -0.88 6.45 5.94
CA TRP A 25 -1.56 7.36 5.03
C TRP A 25 -2.34 6.60 3.97
N THR A 26 -3.59 6.98 3.80
CA THR A 26 -4.42 6.51 2.68
C THR A 26 -4.16 7.38 1.47
N ILE A 27 -3.67 6.79 0.38
CA ILE A 27 -3.21 7.49 -0.82
C ILE A 27 -3.74 6.87 -2.11
N GLY A 28 -3.71 7.65 -3.19
CA GLY A 28 -3.82 7.17 -4.56
C GLY A 28 -2.50 7.38 -5.30
N LEU A 29 -2.09 6.40 -6.11
CA LEU A 29 -0.85 6.47 -6.90
C LEU A 29 -1.20 6.68 -8.37
N ILE A 30 -0.68 7.73 -9.00
CA ILE A 30 -0.99 8.11 -10.37
C ILE A 30 0.28 7.99 -11.24
N ASN A 31 0.15 7.39 -12.42
CA ASN A 31 1.25 7.31 -13.39
C ASN A 31 1.31 8.54 -14.31
N SER A 32 2.30 8.59 -15.22
CA SER A 32 2.49 9.67 -16.19
C SER A 32 1.33 9.84 -17.20
N ARG A 33 0.39 8.89 -17.26
CA ARG A 33 -0.81 8.94 -18.10
C ARG A 33 -2.06 9.37 -17.34
N TYR A 34 -1.90 9.93 -16.13
CA TYR A 34 -2.98 10.33 -15.24
C TYR A 34 -3.93 9.17 -14.90
N ARG A 35 -3.40 7.96 -14.80
CA ARG A 35 -4.16 6.76 -14.42
C ARG A 35 -3.70 6.23 -13.06
N TYR A 36 -4.66 5.78 -12.28
CA TYR A 36 -4.43 5.25 -10.94
C TYR A 36 -3.94 3.81 -10.97
N LEU A 37 -2.95 3.51 -10.13
CA LEU A 37 -2.55 2.16 -9.78
C LEU A 37 -3.73 1.46 -9.11
N THR A 38 -4.10 0.31 -9.65
CA THR A 38 -5.30 -0.43 -9.32
C THR A 38 -4.91 -1.85 -8.94
N ALA A 39 -5.39 -2.29 -7.76
CA ALA A 39 -5.37 -3.69 -7.38
C ALA A 39 -6.68 -4.35 -7.80
N GLU A 40 -6.61 -5.36 -8.67
CA GLU A 40 -7.78 -6.12 -9.08
C GLU A 40 -8.15 -7.18 -8.04
N THR A 41 -9.46 -7.36 -7.83
CA THR A 41 -9.99 -8.34 -6.88
C THR A 41 -9.78 -9.78 -7.33
N PHE A 42 -9.77 -10.00 -8.65
CA PHE A 42 -9.64 -11.33 -9.24
C PHE A 42 -8.26 -11.51 -9.87
N GLY A 43 -7.60 -12.61 -9.52
CA GLY A 43 -6.28 -12.97 -10.02
C GLY A 43 -5.15 -12.07 -9.52
N PHE A 44 -5.41 -11.24 -8.50
CA PHE A 44 -4.42 -10.41 -7.79
C PHE A 44 -3.50 -9.55 -8.66
N LYS A 45 -4.02 -9.19 -9.85
CA LYS A 45 -3.27 -8.41 -10.84
C LYS A 45 -3.22 -6.95 -10.44
N ILE A 46 -2.09 -6.32 -10.76
CA ILE A 46 -1.92 -4.88 -10.69
C ILE A 46 -1.97 -4.28 -12.09
N ASN A 47 -2.66 -3.15 -12.22
CA ASN A 47 -2.64 -2.35 -13.44
C ASN A 47 -2.62 -0.86 -13.11
N ALA A 48 -2.36 -0.01 -14.10
CA ALA A 48 -2.39 1.45 -13.93
C ALA A 48 -3.31 2.08 -14.98
N ASN A 49 -4.54 1.59 -15.08
CA ASN A 49 -5.54 2.05 -16.06
C ASN A 49 -6.73 2.80 -15.43
N GLY A 50 -6.85 2.84 -14.10
CA GLY A 50 -7.99 3.46 -13.40
C GLY A 50 -8.11 4.96 -13.70
N THR A 51 -9.31 5.43 -14.05
CA THR A 51 -9.58 6.85 -14.37
C THR A 51 -9.99 7.68 -13.15
N SER A 52 -10.32 7.04 -12.03
CA SER A 52 -10.84 7.71 -10.84
C SER A 52 -10.36 6.99 -9.59
N LEU A 53 -10.22 7.74 -8.50
CA LEU A 53 -9.86 7.20 -7.19
C LEU A 53 -11.10 6.55 -6.54
N LYS A 54 -11.20 5.22 -6.61
CA LYS A 54 -12.22 4.41 -5.94
C LYS A 54 -11.54 3.34 -5.08
N LYS A 55 -12.33 2.46 -4.44
CA LYS A 55 -11.83 1.43 -3.51
C LYS A 55 -10.61 0.66 -4.02
N LYS A 56 -10.60 0.24 -5.29
CA LYS A 56 -9.49 -0.53 -5.89
C LYS A 56 -8.20 0.27 -6.11
N GLN A 57 -8.30 1.60 -6.11
CA GLN A 57 -7.20 2.54 -6.32
C GLN A 57 -6.67 3.14 -5.01
N ILE A 58 -7.31 2.80 -3.88
CA ILE A 58 -6.87 3.20 -2.56
C ILE A 58 -5.75 2.27 -2.10
N TRP A 59 -4.65 2.87 -1.67
CA TRP A 59 -3.50 2.21 -1.07
C TRP A 59 -3.25 2.78 0.31
N THR A 60 -2.81 1.95 1.24
CA THR A 60 -2.32 2.35 2.56
C THR A 60 -0.80 2.33 2.52
N LEU A 61 -0.20 3.49 2.77
CA LEU A 61 1.23 3.66 2.96
C LEU A 61 1.55 3.42 4.43
N GLU A 62 2.36 2.39 4.67
CA GLU A 62 2.82 2.00 6.01
C GLU A 62 4.33 2.23 6.12
N PRO A 63 4.81 2.99 7.12
CA PRO A 63 6.23 3.07 7.42
C PRO A 63 6.79 1.68 7.77
N ALA A 64 7.98 1.35 7.25
CA ALA A 64 8.61 0.06 7.52
C ALA A 64 9.16 -0.07 8.95
N SER A 65 9.48 1.06 9.56
CA SER A 65 9.89 1.19 10.95
C SER A 65 9.17 2.38 11.57
N GLY A 66 8.96 2.35 12.89
CA GLY A 66 8.47 3.51 13.65
C GLY A 66 9.52 4.62 13.78
N ASN A 67 10.72 4.42 13.23
CA ASN A 67 11.78 5.43 13.20
C ASN A 67 11.59 6.37 12.01
N ALA A 68 11.44 7.66 12.28
CA ALA A 68 11.31 8.71 11.27
C ALA A 68 12.50 8.83 10.29
N ASN A 69 13.67 8.28 10.65
CA ASN A 69 14.83 8.26 9.78
C ASN A 69 14.84 7.10 8.78
N ASP A 70 13.94 6.11 8.92
CA ASP A 70 13.77 5.06 7.93
C ASP A 70 12.77 5.51 6.86
N SER A 71 13.28 5.81 5.67
CA SER A 71 12.47 6.25 4.53
C SER A 71 11.80 5.10 3.77
N MET A 72 11.90 3.88 4.30
CA MET A 72 11.29 2.70 3.70
C MET A 72 9.82 2.57 4.08
N ILE A 73 9.03 2.11 3.11
CA ILE A 73 7.59 1.95 3.23
C ILE A 73 7.14 0.59 2.68
N TYR A 74 5.93 0.23 3.06
CA TYR A 74 5.11 -0.81 2.45
C TYR A 74 3.83 -0.17 1.88
N LEU A 75 3.32 -0.74 0.80
CA LEU A 75 2.05 -0.33 0.19
C LEU A 75 1.05 -1.48 0.29
N ARG A 76 0.00 -1.29 1.10
CA ARG A 76 -1.07 -2.27 1.28
C ARG A 76 -2.29 -1.89 0.48
N SER A 77 -2.81 -2.82 -0.31
CA SER A 77 -4.03 -2.64 -1.10
C SER A 77 -5.27 -2.69 -0.21
N HIS A 78 -6.42 -2.33 -0.80
CA HIS A 78 -7.75 -2.48 -0.16
C HIS A 78 -8.17 -3.94 0.13
N LEU A 79 -7.37 -4.93 -0.28
CA LEU A 79 -7.59 -6.36 -0.01
C LEU A 79 -6.66 -6.88 1.09
N ASP A 80 -5.99 -5.99 1.82
CA ASP A 80 -5.01 -6.29 2.85
C ASP A 80 -3.77 -7.06 2.33
N LYS A 81 -3.49 -6.95 1.03
CA LYS A 81 -2.31 -7.55 0.37
C LYS A 81 -1.28 -6.47 0.03
N TYR A 82 0.00 -6.80 0.17
CA TYR A 82 1.10 -5.88 -0.08
C TYR A 82 1.52 -5.88 -1.54
N LEU A 83 1.78 -4.70 -2.08
CA LEU A 83 2.48 -4.55 -3.35
C LEU A 83 3.88 -5.13 -3.19
N ALA A 84 4.28 -6.00 -4.10
CA ALA A 84 5.63 -6.53 -4.16
C ALA A 84 6.11 -6.53 -5.59
N VAL A 85 7.41 -6.74 -5.74
CA VAL A 85 7.99 -7.13 -7.01
C VAL A 85 8.66 -8.49 -6.77
N ASP A 86 8.64 -9.39 -7.73
CA ASP A 86 9.32 -10.68 -7.58
C ASP A 86 10.82 -10.56 -7.95
N SER A 87 11.52 -11.69 -8.01
CA SER A 87 12.93 -11.76 -8.47
C SER A 87 13.09 -11.55 -9.97
N PHE A 88 12.00 -11.66 -10.74
CA PHE A 88 11.97 -11.47 -12.19
C PHE A 88 11.62 -10.03 -12.59
N GLY A 89 11.27 -9.17 -11.63
CA GLY A 89 10.88 -7.78 -11.86
C GLY A 89 9.39 -7.61 -12.14
N ASN A 90 8.56 -8.65 -11.97
CA ASN A 90 7.11 -8.53 -12.11
C ASN A 90 6.51 -7.90 -10.86
N VAL A 91 5.55 -7.01 -11.05
CA VAL A 91 4.79 -6.39 -9.96
C VAL A 91 3.63 -7.32 -9.55
N THR A 92 3.55 -7.67 -8.27
CA THR A 92 2.53 -8.57 -7.70
C THR A 92 1.84 -7.91 -6.50
N CYS A 93 0.68 -8.44 -6.10
CA CYS A 93 -0.04 -7.99 -4.89
C CYS A 93 -0.87 -9.12 -4.27
N GLU A 94 -0.19 -10.19 -3.88
CA GLU A 94 -0.79 -11.47 -3.49
C GLU A 94 -0.60 -11.81 -2.01
N SER A 95 0.52 -11.36 -1.43
CA SER A 95 0.92 -11.70 -0.07
C SER A 95 0.28 -10.78 0.96
N GLU A 96 -0.21 -11.37 2.05
CA GLU A 96 -0.66 -10.64 3.25
C GLU A 96 0.51 -10.33 4.20
N GLU A 97 1.70 -10.86 3.90
CA GLU A 97 2.91 -10.66 4.69
C GLU A 97 3.87 -9.63 4.05
N LYS A 98 4.69 -9.00 4.90
CA LYS A 98 5.72 -8.04 4.48
C LYS A 98 6.97 -8.78 4.01
N GLU A 99 6.96 -9.17 2.75
CA GLU A 99 8.08 -9.87 2.12
C GLU A 99 9.24 -8.92 1.77
N PRO A 100 10.48 -9.44 1.58
CA PRO A 100 11.61 -8.62 1.14
C PRO A 100 11.31 -7.82 -0.13
N GLY A 101 10.53 -8.40 -1.06
CA GLY A 101 10.16 -7.77 -2.31
C GLY A 101 9.12 -6.65 -2.20
N SER A 102 8.50 -6.46 -1.03
CA SER A 102 7.43 -5.49 -0.76
C SER A 102 7.91 -4.18 -0.13
N LYS A 103 9.23 -4.04 0.06
CA LYS A 103 9.85 -2.84 0.65
C LYS A 103 10.20 -1.84 -0.46
N PHE A 104 9.86 -0.57 -0.25
CA PHE A 104 10.13 0.50 -1.21
C PHE A 104 10.69 1.75 -0.54
N HIS A 105 11.41 2.58 -1.30
CA HIS A 105 11.79 3.94 -0.94
C HIS A 105 10.88 4.95 -1.64
N ILE A 106 10.60 6.04 -0.95
CA ILE A 106 10.02 7.24 -1.56
C ILE A 106 11.15 8.24 -1.81
N ARG A 107 11.28 8.68 -3.06
CA ARG A 107 12.23 9.71 -3.45
C ARG A 107 11.48 10.92 -3.98
N SER A 108 11.79 12.08 -3.42
CA SER A 108 11.41 13.36 -4.01
C SER A 108 12.27 13.64 -5.24
N CYS A 109 11.67 13.68 -6.42
CA CYS A 109 12.31 14.13 -7.65
C CYS A 109 11.72 15.50 -8.07
N PRO A 110 12.43 16.34 -8.83
CA PRO A 110 12.00 17.71 -9.14
C PRO A 110 10.60 17.83 -9.79
N PHE A 111 10.14 16.77 -10.47
CA PHE A 111 8.89 16.77 -11.23
C PHE A 111 7.89 15.69 -10.79
N ALA A 112 8.29 14.79 -9.88
CA ALA A 112 7.45 13.68 -9.46
C ALA A 112 7.94 13.09 -8.13
N LEU A 113 7.01 12.46 -7.40
CA LEU A 113 7.37 11.55 -6.33
C LEU A 113 7.60 10.16 -6.93
N MET A 114 8.77 9.56 -6.72
CA MET A 114 9.07 8.21 -7.21
C MET A 114 9.05 7.21 -6.05
N ILE A 115 8.43 6.06 -6.29
CA ILE A 115 8.48 4.90 -5.40
C ILE A 115 9.34 3.84 -6.08
N THR A 116 10.45 3.46 -5.47
CA THR A 116 11.45 2.56 -6.07
C THR A 116 11.87 1.48 -5.08
N ARG A 117 12.40 0.36 -5.58
CA ARG A 117 13.00 -0.63 -4.68
C ARG A 117 14.27 -0.09 -4.00
N PRO A 118 14.63 -0.61 -2.82
CA PRO A 118 15.89 -0.31 -2.14
C PRO A 118 17.12 -0.76 -2.91
N ASP A 119 17.03 -1.91 -3.58
CA ASP A 119 18.07 -2.38 -4.46
C ASP A 119 17.95 -1.66 -5.80
N ASN A 120 18.95 -0.85 -6.15
CA ASN A 120 19.07 -0.20 -7.46
C ASN A 120 19.36 -1.23 -8.59
N SER A 121 18.86 -2.45 -8.48
CA SER A 121 19.00 -3.50 -9.49
C SER A 121 18.01 -3.25 -10.66
N TRP A 122 18.04 -2.05 -11.23
CA TRP A 122 17.70 -1.90 -12.65
C TRP A 122 18.73 -2.76 -13.40
N LYS A 123 18.41 -4.04 -13.60
CA LYS A 123 19.03 -4.82 -14.66
C LYS A 123 18.63 -4.10 -15.95
N ARG A 124 19.50 -3.19 -16.41
CA ARG A 124 19.49 -2.69 -17.78
C ARG A 124 19.51 -3.94 -18.65
N GLY A 125 18.37 -4.24 -19.27
CA GLY A 125 18.35 -5.02 -20.51
C GLY A 125 18.97 -4.19 -21.63
#